data_AF-A0A329TVN1-F1
#
_entry.id   AF-A0A329TVN1-F1
#
_cell.length_a   1.000
_cell.length_b   1.000
_cell.length_c   1.000
_cell.angle_alpha   90.00
_cell.angle_beta   90.00
_cell.angle_gamma   90.00
#
_symmetry.space_group_name_H-M   'P 1'
#
loop_
_entity.id
_entity.type
_entity.pdbx_description
1 polymer ?
#
loop_
_entity_poly.entity_id
_entity_poly.type
_entity_poly.pdbx_seq_one_letter_code
_entity_poly.pdbx_strand_id
1 'polypeptide(L)' 'MYENDGGLLSPRDAYRLMLKDYPDVMDIGQMCEALGVSTKTGYKLLKDGKIEYLKIGRAYRIPKAHILRYLKITCSTFAE' A
#
# COMPACT_ATOMS: atom_id res chain seq x y z
N MET A 1 -2.83 -26.12 10.73
CA MET A 1 -1.92 -25.45 11.68
C MET A 1 -1.04 -24.54 10.82
N TYR A 2 -1.45 -23.29 10.56
CA TYR A 2 -0.55 -22.36 9.89
C TYR A 2 0.46 -21.92 10.93
N GLU A 3 1.69 -22.38 10.76
CA GLU A 3 2.81 -21.98 11.60
C GLU A 3 2.88 -20.45 11.58
N ASN A 4 2.59 -19.86 12.74
CA ASN A 4 2.82 -18.46 12.99
C ASN A 4 4.30 -18.31 13.32
N ASP A 5 5.13 -18.40 12.29
CA ASP A 5 6.46 -17.84 12.36
C ASP A 5 6.28 -16.31 12.37
N GLY A 6 6.59 -15.69 13.51
CA GLY A 6 6.78 -14.25 13.64
C GLY A 6 7.98 -13.73 12.83
N GLY A 7 8.15 -14.22 11.60
CA GLY A 7 9.19 -13.86 10.66
C GLY A 7 8.73 -12.68 9.81
N LEU A 8 9.56 -11.64 9.76
CA LEU A 8 9.37 -10.50 8.86
C LEU A 8 8.95 -10.99 7.47
N LEU A 9 7.72 -10.67 7.09
CA LEU A 9 7.24 -10.95 5.74
C LEU A 9 8.13 -10.17 4.76
N SER A 10 8.90 -10.88 3.93
CA SER A 10 9.79 -10.23 2.97
C SER A 10 8.98 -9.30 2.06
N PRO A 11 9.49 -8.11 1.69
CA PRO A 11 8.82 -7.20 0.77
C PRO A 11 8.31 -7.86 -0.52
N ARG A 12 9.08 -8.83 -1.03
CA ARG A 12 8.69 -9.61 -2.22
C ARG A 12 7.48 -10.50 -1.94
N ASP A 13 7.44 -11.12 -0.78
CA ASP A 13 6.35 -12.02 -0.40
C ASP A 13 5.08 -11.22 -0.10
N ALA A 14 5.21 -10.05 0.51
CA ALA A 14 4.08 -9.14 0.73
C ALA A 14 3.47 -8.66 -0.59
N TYR A 15 4.32 -8.29 -1.54
CA TYR A 15 3.88 -7.90 -2.87
C TYR A 15 3.11 -9.05 -3.55
N ARG A 16 3.60 -10.30 -3.42
CA ARG A 16 2.98 -11.50 -4.00
C ARG A 16 1.72 -11.99 -3.29
N LEU A 17 1.57 -11.74 -1.99
CA LEU A 17 0.43 -12.19 -1.20
C LEU A 17 -0.69 -11.14 -1.16
N MET A 18 -0.36 -9.86 -0.97
CA MET A 18 -1.35 -8.81 -0.77
C MET A 18 -1.69 -8.03 -2.04
N LEU A 19 -0.76 -7.94 -3.00
CA LEU A 19 -0.89 -7.02 -4.14
C LEU A 19 -0.75 -7.70 -5.51
N LYS A 20 -0.78 -9.03 -5.58
CA LYS A 20 -0.55 -9.77 -6.84
C LYS A 20 -1.60 -9.46 -7.91
N ASP A 21 -2.86 -9.38 -7.52
CA ASP A 21 -3.99 -9.21 -8.45
C ASP A 21 -4.28 -7.75 -8.79
N TYR A 22 -3.55 -6.81 -8.20
CA TYR A 22 -3.66 -5.38 -8.47
C TYR A 22 -2.65 -4.93 -9.53
N PRO A 23 -2.93 -3.86 -10.30
CA PRO A 23 -1.95 -3.26 -11.21
C PRO A 23 -0.83 -2.53 -10.44
N ASP A 24 0.36 -2.39 -11.03
CA ASP A 24 1.50 -1.70 -10.40
C ASP A 24 1.18 -0.28 -9.93
N VAL A 25 0.31 0.39 -10.68
CA VAL A 25 -0.26 1.69 -10.34
C VAL A 25 -1.76 1.51 -10.18
N MET A 26 -2.24 1.77 -8.96
CA MET A 26 -3.63 1.57 -8.58
C MET A 26 -4.40 2.90 -8.61
N ASP A 27 -5.72 2.81 -8.75
CA ASP A 27 -6.61 3.90 -8.41
C ASP A 27 -7.03 3.87 -6.94
N ILE A 28 -7.84 4.86 -6.53
CA ILE A 28 -8.33 4.96 -5.16
C ILE A 28 -9.21 3.78 -4.74
N GLY A 29 -10.00 3.22 -5.66
CA GLY A 29 -10.90 2.10 -5.38
C GLY A 29 -10.09 0.85 -5.07
N GLN A 30 -9.13 0.54 -5.94
CA GLN A 30 -8.18 -0.56 -5.77
C GLN A 30 -7.34 -0.43 -4.50
N MET A 31 -6.86 0.78 -4.20
CA MET A 31 -6.17 1.04 -2.93
C MET A 31 -7.07 0.74 -1.73
N CYS A 32 -8.33 1.19 -1.76
CA CYS A 32 -9.28 0.99 -0.68
C CYS A 32 -9.61 -0.49 -0.48
N GLU A 33 -9.79 -1.23 -1.57
CA GLU A 33 -10.01 -2.67 -1.56
C GLU A 33 -8.79 -3.41 -0.97
N ALA A 34 -7.59 -3.07 -1.42
CA ALA A 34 -6.35 -3.67 -0.94
C ALA A 34 -6.09 -3.40 0.56
N LEU A 35 -6.47 -2.22 1.06
CA LEU A 35 -6.31 -1.83 2.46
C LEU A 35 -7.51 -2.22 3.35
N GLY A 36 -8.63 -2.67 2.77
CA GLY A 36 -9.87 -2.92 3.50
C GLY A 36 -10.50 -1.67 4.13
N VAL A 37 -10.34 -0.50 3.51
CA VAL A 37 -10.88 0.77 4.02
C VAL A 37 -11.96 1.35 3.10
N SER A 38 -12.84 2.19 3.64
CA SER A 38 -13.80 2.91 2.80
C SER A 38 -13.11 3.96 1.91
N THR A 39 -13.75 4.30 0.78
CA THR A 39 -13.28 5.36 -0.13
C THR A 39 -13.10 6.70 0.56
N LYS A 40 -13.98 7.06 1.50
CA LYS A 40 -13.86 8.29 2.30
C LYS A 40 -12.58 8.29 3.13
N THR A 41 -12.26 7.17 3.78
CA THR A 41 -11.02 7.00 4.54
C THR A 41 -9.81 7.02 3.62
N GLY A 42 -9.87 6.33 2.47
CA GLY A 42 -8.79 6.33 1.48
C GLY A 42 -8.44 7.74 0.99
N TYR A 43 -9.44 8.54 0.61
CA TYR A 43 -9.23 9.94 0.24
C TYR A 43 -8.66 10.78 1.36
N LYS A 44 -9.09 10.52 2.61
CA LYS A 44 -8.51 11.20 3.78
C LYS A 44 -7.03 10.85 3.95
N LEU A 45 -6.65 9.58 3.81
CA LEU A 45 -5.24 9.16 3.89
C LEU A 45 -4.36 9.86 2.84
N LEU A 46 -4.88 10.02 1.61
CA LEU A 46 -4.18 10.74 0.55
C LEU A 46 -4.10 12.25 0.84
N LYS A 47 -5.20 12.88 1.27
CA LYS A 47 -5.21 14.31 1.60
C LYS A 47 -4.34 14.66 2.79
N ASP A 48 -4.30 13.79 3.79
CA ASP A 48 -3.47 13.92 4.99
C ASP A 48 -1.99 13.61 4.70
N GLY A 49 -1.64 13.17 3.47
CA GLY A 49 -0.27 12.84 3.08
C GLY A 49 0.28 11.56 3.72
N LYS A 50 -0.58 10.71 4.30
CA LYS A 50 -0.17 9.47 4.96
C LYS A 50 0.23 8.38 3.97
N ILE A 51 -0.36 8.41 2.78
CA ILE A 51 0.00 7.55 1.66
C ILE A 51 0.41 8.47 0.52
N GLU A 52 1.62 8.26 0.00
CA GLU A 52 2.13 9.00 -1.14
C GLU A 52 1.36 8.62 -2.42
N TYR A 53 1.21 9.57 -3.34
CA TYR A 53 0.48 9.37 -4.59
C TYR A 53 0.99 10.29 -5.69
N LEU A 54 0.71 9.90 -6.93
CA LEU A 54 0.85 10.74 -8.10
C LEU A 54 -0.52 11.29 -8.51
N LYS A 55 -0.63 12.60 -8.64
CA LYS A 55 -1.85 13.26 -9.12
C LYS A 55 -1.73 13.51 -10.62
N ILE A 56 -2.59 12.88 -11.41
CA ILE A 56 -2.65 13.07 -12.85
C ILE A 56 -4.04 13.62 -13.20
N GLY A 57 -4.10 14.94 -13.42
CA GLY A 57 -5.36 15.66 -13.57
C GLY A 57 -6.25 15.50 -12.33
N ARG A 58 -7.45 14.90 -12.52
CA ARG A 58 -8.41 14.63 -11.44
C ARG A 58 -8.21 13.26 -10.78
N ALA A 59 -7.34 12.41 -11.33
CA ALA A 59 -7.14 11.06 -10.86
C ALA A 59 -5.98 10.99 -9.87
N TYR A 60 -6.18 10.22 -8.80
CA TYR A 60 -5.11 9.75 -7.92
C TYR A 60 -4.58 8.43 -8.46
N ARG A 61 -3.26 8.33 -8.56
CA ARG A 61 -2.53 7.13 -8.98
C ARG A 61 -1.58 6.73 -7.86
N ILE A 62 -1.73 5.50 -7.39
CA ILE A 62 -1.07 5.01 -6.18
C ILE A 62 -0.21 3.80 -6.55
N PRO A 63 1.12 3.98 -6.65
CA PRO A 63 2.04 2.86 -6.81
C PRO A 63 1.97 1.88 -5.64
N LYS A 64 2.07 0.57 -5.92
CA LYS A 64 2.12 -0.48 -4.88
C LYS A 64 3.20 -0.24 -3.82
N ALA A 65 4.34 0.35 -4.22
CA ALA A 65 5.43 0.69 -3.32
C ALA A 65 4.98 1.61 -2.16
N HIS A 66 4.10 2.58 -2.43
CA HIS A 66 3.63 3.52 -1.41
C HIS A 66 2.69 2.84 -0.40
N ILE A 67 1.95 1.81 -0.83
CA ILE A 67 1.13 0.99 0.05
C ILE A 67 2.00 0.12 0.95
N LEU A 68 3.03 -0.52 0.39
CA LEU A 68 3.99 -1.28 1.18
C LEU A 68 4.74 -0.41 2.21
N ARG A 69 5.05 0.84 1.83
CA ARG A 69 5.64 1.83 2.75
C ARG A 69 4.68 2.22 3.87
N TYR A 70 3.41 2.48 3.54
CA TYR A 70 2.37 2.79 4.53
C TYR A 70 2.14 1.65 5.52
N LEU A 71 2.13 0.41 5.04
CA LEU A 71 1.98 -0.80 5.85
C LEU A 71 3.26 -1.16 6.64
N LYS A 72 4.37 -0.43 6.45
CA LYS A 72 5.66 -0.67 7.11
C LYS A 72 6.22 -2.08 6.88
N ILE A 73 5.86 -2.70 5.77
CA ILE A 73 6.33 -4.03 5.37
C ILE A 73 7.76 -3.96 4.78
N THR A 74 8.13 -2.80 4.26
CA THR A 74 9.50 -2.50 3.82
C THR A 74 10.19 -1.65 4.86
N CYS A 75 11.31 -2.14 5.40
CA CYS A 75 12.27 -1.37 6.18
C CYS A 75 13.66 -1.59 5.57
N SER A 76 14.20 -0.55 4.96
CA SER A 76 15.65 -0.27 4.94
C SER A 76 15.83 1.13 4.39
N THR A 77 15.58 2.11 5.23
CA THR A 77 16.32 3.37 5.19
C THR A 77 16.29 3.91 6.61
N PHE A 78 17.40 3.65 7.30
CA PHE A 78 17.78 4.45 8.46
C PHE A 78 17.76 5.91 8.00
N ALA A 79 16.91 6.72 8.62
CA ALA A 79 16.96 8.16 8.50
C ALA A 79 17.58 8.69 9.80
N GLU A 80 18.86 9.07 9.72
CA GLU A 80 19.36 10.27 10.40
C GLU A 80 19.24 11.44 9.41
#